data_AF-A0A818RE36-F1
#
_entry.id   AF-A0A818RE36-F1
#
_cell.length_a   1.000
_cell.length_b   1.000
_cell.length_c   1.000
_cell.angle_alpha   90.00
_cell.angle_beta   90.00
_cell.angle_gamma   90.00
#
_symmetry.space_group_name_H-M   'P 1'
#
loop_
_entity.id
_entity.type
_entity.pdbx_description
1 polymer ?
#
loop_
_entity_poly.entity_id
_entity_poly.type
_entity_poly.pdbx_seq_one_letter_code
_entity_poly.pdbx_strand_id
1 'polypeptide(L)'
;MVRKIQQNRLKQKFIKIGTKDKGGTMKIFGDSLNPSIPYKTFLLSITDTAEWVVKEMLEKYGFKHETPRNYCLVQMIIPPYNQIDTKSINETILHDKECPLNIYLNYTQKNQGSIVFKMIKCPLAFLEIRERLQAQELALNIPQLPSIQDRIINDHLPMFIEINPDNTNLIAPRVFKVYPDITHVGRDTKAGIGRQYFF
;
A
#
# COMPACT_ATOMS: atom_id res chain seq x y z
N MET A 1 3.20 40.92 4.59
CA MET A 1 4.50 40.25 4.78
C MET A 1 4.39 38.71 4.92
N VAL A 2 3.46 38.20 5.73
CA VAL A 2 3.31 36.75 6.04
C VAL A 2 3.05 35.84 4.83
N ARG A 3 2.22 36.26 3.87
CA ARG A 3 1.92 35.48 2.64
C ARG A 3 3.16 35.15 1.79
N LYS A 4 4.13 36.06 1.74
CA LYS A 4 5.36 35.91 0.93
C LYS A 4 6.35 34.93 1.58
N ILE A 5 6.40 34.92 2.91
CA ILE A 5 7.22 33.98 3.70
C ILE A 5 6.71 32.55 3.52
N GLN A 6 5.39 32.35 3.54
CA GLN A 6 4.79 31.03 3.34
C GLN A 6 5.04 30.51 1.92
N GLN A 7 4.91 31.37 0.89
CA GLN A 7 5.25 31.04 -0.50
C GLN A 7 6.74 30.71 -0.70
N ASN A 8 7.63 31.37 0.02
CA ASN A 8 9.06 31.08 -0.06
C ASN A 8 9.42 29.76 0.64
N ARG A 9 8.81 29.44 1.78
CA ARG A 9 8.95 28.11 2.43
C ARG A 9 8.37 26.99 1.56
N LEU A 10 7.25 27.27 0.90
CA LEU A 10 6.61 26.43 -0.12
C LEU A 10 7.59 26.08 -1.24
N LYS A 11 8.15 27.09 -1.91
CA LYS A 11 9.12 26.91 -2.99
C LYS A 11 10.38 26.18 -2.52
N GLN A 12 10.94 26.54 -1.37
CA GLN A 12 12.16 25.89 -0.86
C GLN A 12 11.94 24.42 -0.46
N LYS A 13 10.76 24.03 0.03
CA LYS A 13 10.45 22.61 0.28
C LYS A 13 10.30 21.82 -1.02
N PHE A 14 9.64 22.36 -2.04
CA PHE A 14 9.57 21.71 -3.35
C PHE A 14 10.95 21.57 -4.01
N ILE A 15 11.82 22.59 -3.85
CA ILE A 15 13.20 22.55 -4.35
C ILE A 15 14.04 21.50 -3.61
N LYS A 16 13.86 21.33 -2.28
CA LYS A 16 14.58 20.32 -1.49
C LYS A 16 14.13 18.88 -1.74
N ILE A 17 12.87 18.67 -2.12
CA ILE A 17 12.29 17.32 -2.29
C ILE A 17 12.59 16.74 -3.68
N GLY A 18 13.08 17.54 -4.64
CA GLY A 18 13.50 17.04 -5.95
C GLY A 18 12.35 16.53 -6.85
N THR A 19 11.11 16.60 -6.40
CA THR A 19 9.92 16.22 -7.17
C THR A 19 9.60 17.33 -8.16
N LYS A 20 9.99 17.12 -9.40
CA LYS A 20 9.86 18.10 -10.47
C LYS A 20 8.42 18.37 -10.90
N ASP A 21 7.43 17.59 -10.48
CA ASP A 21 6.09 17.69 -11.09
C ASP A 21 4.95 17.59 -10.07
N LYS A 22 4.21 18.71 -9.95
CA LYS A 22 2.87 18.87 -9.34
C LYS A 22 2.77 18.69 -7.81
N GLY A 23 3.13 19.74 -7.07
CA GLY A 23 2.79 19.89 -5.65
C GLY A 23 1.70 20.94 -5.41
N GLY A 24 1.18 20.99 -4.19
CA GLY A 24 0.06 21.87 -3.83
C GLY A 24 -0.05 22.13 -2.33
N THR A 25 -0.95 23.05 -1.99
CA THR A 25 -1.32 23.34 -0.60
C THR A 25 -2.72 22.80 -0.35
N MET A 26 -2.89 21.96 0.67
CA MET A 26 -4.19 21.38 1.01
C MET A 26 -4.53 21.64 2.47
N LYS A 27 -5.78 21.97 2.76
CA LYS A 27 -6.29 22.05 4.14
C LYS A 27 -6.87 20.69 4.52
N ILE A 28 -6.49 20.22 5.71
CA ILE A 28 -6.98 18.96 6.26
C ILE A 28 -7.55 19.25 7.64
N PHE A 29 -8.82 18.90 7.81
CA PHE A 29 -9.56 19.13 9.04
C PHE A 29 -9.21 18.08 10.10
N GLY A 30 -8.97 18.54 11.31
CA GLY A 30 -8.58 17.74 12.48
C GLY A 30 -9.31 18.18 13.73
N ASP A 31 -10.52 18.71 13.55
CA ASP A 31 -11.45 19.06 14.63
C ASP A 31 -11.71 17.88 15.59
N SER A 32 -11.62 16.64 15.08
CA SER A 32 -11.66 15.41 15.89
C SER A 32 -10.46 15.26 16.86
N LEU A 33 -9.32 15.88 16.56
CA LEU A 33 -8.15 15.90 17.45
C LEU A 33 -8.19 17.08 18.41
N ASN A 34 -8.45 18.27 17.86
CA ASN A 34 -8.42 19.51 18.61
C ASN A 34 -9.44 20.50 18.01
N PRO A 35 -10.63 20.64 18.63
CA PRO A 35 -11.67 21.56 18.15
C PRO A 35 -11.24 23.03 18.08
N SER A 36 -10.28 23.46 18.91
CA SER A 36 -9.78 24.85 18.91
C SER A 36 -8.92 25.18 17.68
N ILE A 37 -8.31 24.16 17.05
CA ILE A 37 -7.53 24.30 15.82
C ILE A 37 -8.14 23.31 14.81
N PRO A 38 -9.22 23.68 14.11
CA PRO A 38 -10.02 22.72 13.35
C PRO A 38 -9.36 22.21 12.07
N TYR A 39 -8.30 22.87 11.59
CA TYR A 39 -7.56 22.41 10.42
C TYR A 39 -6.07 22.77 10.49
N LYS A 40 -5.25 22.00 9.77
CA LYS A 40 -3.88 22.35 9.43
C LYS A 40 -3.72 22.39 7.92
N THR A 41 -2.79 23.24 7.49
CA THR A 41 -2.44 23.39 6.08
C THR A 41 -1.17 22.61 5.79
N PHE A 42 -1.24 21.71 4.81
CA PHE A 42 -0.15 20.84 4.39
C PHE A 42 0.36 21.25 3.02
N LEU A 43 1.66 21.01 2.82
CA LEU A 43 2.29 21.10 1.52
C LEU A 43 2.50 19.68 1.06
N LEU A 44 1.81 19.30 -0.02
CA LEU A 44 1.77 17.93 -0.51
C LEU A 44 2.30 17.86 -1.93
N SER A 45 2.92 16.74 -2.27
CA SER A 45 3.12 16.25 -3.62
C SER A 45 1.88 15.43 -4.06
N ILE A 46 1.67 15.27 -5.37
CA ILE A 46 0.68 14.32 -5.90
C ILE A 46 0.98 12.86 -5.55
N THR A 47 2.17 12.56 -5.04
CA THR A 47 2.62 11.23 -4.61
C THR A 47 2.56 11.03 -3.10
N ASP A 48 2.24 12.07 -2.31
CA ASP A 48 2.19 11.94 -0.86
C ASP A 48 0.94 11.15 -0.47
N THR A 49 1.15 10.07 0.27
CA THR A 49 0.10 9.10 0.61
C THR A 49 -0.73 9.55 1.81
N ALA A 50 -1.93 8.98 1.97
CA ALA A 50 -2.80 9.20 3.10
C ALA A 50 -2.12 8.84 4.42
N GLU A 51 -1.37 7.73 4.46
CA GLU A 51 -0.59 7.32 5.63
C GLU A 51 0.44 8.40 6.04
N TRP A 52 1.18 8.94 5.07
CA TRP A 52 2.16 9.99 5.32
C TRP A 52 1.49 11.25 5.90
N VAL A 53 0.36 11.64 5.32
CA VAL A 53 -0.43 12.79 5.76
C VAL A 53 -0.92 12.62 7.20
N VAL A 54 -1.43 11.45 7.55
CA VAL A 54 -1.88 11.14 8.92
C VAL A 54 -0.73 11.27 9.91
N LYS A 55 0.44 10.71 9.60
CA LYS A 55 1.64 10.81 10.44
C LYS A 55 2.06 12.27 10.67
N GLU A 56 2.16 13.05 9.61
CA GLU A 56 2.50 14.48 9.68
C GLU A 56 1.45 15.28 10.46
N MET A 57 0.18 14.90 10.37
CA MET A 57 -0.90 15.56 11.08
C MET A 57 -0.78 15.34 12.59
N LEU A 58 -0.61 14.09 13.02
CA LEU A 58 -0.37 13.76 14.43
C LEU A 58 0.83 14.54 14.99
N GLU A 59 1.93 14.61 14.24
CA GLU A 59 3.10 15.39 14.64
C GLU A 59 2.81 16.89 14.79
N LYS A 60 2.09 17.49 13.83
CA LYS A 60 1.71 18.92 13.85
C LYS A 60 0.74 19.29 14.98
N TYR A 61 -0.05 18.33 15.45
CA TYR A 61 -0.93 18.52 16.61
C TYR A 61 -0.29 18.09 17.94
N GLY A 62 0.94 17.55 17.91
CA GLY A 62 1.70 17.16 19.12
C GLY A 62 1.48 15.73 19.59
N PHE A 63 0.77 14.89 18.85
CA PHE A 63 0.47 13.50 19.17
C PHE A 63 1.58 12.53 18.70
N LYS A 64 2.82 12.74 19.16
CA LYS A 64 3.99 11.95 18.69
C LYS A 64 4.01 10.49 19.15
N HIS A 65 3.27 10.16 20.21
CA HIS A 65 3.22 8.81 20.80
C HIS A 65 2.03 7.99 20.31
N GLU A 66 1.10 8.61 19.58
CA GLU A 66 -0.06 7.93 19.02
C GLU A 66 0.34 7.07 17.83
N THR A 67 -0.32 5.92 17.67
CA THR A 67 -0.09 5.03 16.52
C THR A 67 -0.82 5.59 15.30
N PRO A 68 -0.13 5.95 14.20
CA PRO A 68 -0.76 6.52 13.00
C PRO A 68 -1.86 5.64 12.41
N ARG A 69 -1.71 4.31 12.51
CA ARG A 69 -2.72 3.33 12.07
C ARG A 69 -4.08 3.53 12.75
N ASN A 70 -4.15 4.07 13.96
CA ASN A 70 -5.43 4.29 14.65
C ASN A 70 -6.23 5.47 14.06
N TYR A 71 -5.68 6.16 13.07
CA TYR A 71 -6.28 7.32 12.44
C TYR A 71 -6.45 7.05 10.95
N CYS A 72 -7.48 7.66 10.38
CA CYS A 72 -7.85 7.49 9.00
C CYS A 72 -8.14 8.86 8.38
N LEU A 73 -7.71 9.02 7.13
CA LEU A 73 -8.02 10.20 6.34
C LEU A 73 -9.32 9.93 5.58
N VAL A 74 -10.27 10.85 5.69
CA VAL A 74 -11.60 10.74 5.09
C VAL A 74 -11.76 11.84 4.07
N GLN A 75 -12.16 11.47 2.85
CA GLN A 75 -12.67 12.41 1.88
C GLN A 75 -14.17 12.63 2.10
N MET A 76 -14.62 13.86 1.96
CA MET A 76 -16.02 14.26 2.01
C MET A 76 -16.35 15.02 0.75
N ILE A 77 -17.35 14.54 0.02
CA ILE A 77 -17.87 15.21 -1.18
C ILE A 77 -19.13 15.96 -0.77
N ILE A 78 -19.09 17.28 -0.95
CA ILE A 78 -20.19 18.21 -0.68
C ILE A 78 -20.79 18.59 -2.03
N PRO A 79 -22.02 18.14 -2.34
CA PRO A 79 -22.69 18.50 -3.58
C PRO A 79 -23.03 20.00 -3.62
N PRO A 80 -23.24 20.58 -4.82
CA PRO A 80 -23.63 21.98 -4.95
C PRO A 80 -24.98 22.27 -4.26
N TYR A 81 -25.16 23.53 -3.82
CA TYR A 81 -26.23 23.99 -2.92
C TYR A 81 -27.67 23.54 -3.27
N ASN A 82 -27.95 23.24 -4.54
CA ASN A 82 -29.27 22.84 -5.00
C ASN A 82 -29.63 21.37 -4.69
N GLN A 83 -28.75 20.61 -4.02
CA GLN A 83 -28.93 19.19 -3.69
C GLN A 83 -28.58 18.86 -2.22
N ILE A 84 -28.64 19.85 -1.31
CA ILE A 84 -28.28 19.65 0.10
C ILE A 84 -29.49 19.09 0.86
N ASP A 85 -29.62 17.76 0.86
CA ASP A 85 -30.18 17.04 1.99
C ASP A 85 -29.00 16.58 2.85
N THR A 86 -29.12 16.52 4.19
CA THR A 86 -28.03 16.07 5.08
C THR A 86 -27.52 14.65 4.76
N LYS A 87 -28.28 13.87 3.98
CA LYS A 87 -27.91 12.57 3.42
C LYS A 87 -27.03 12.62 2.17
N SER A 88 -26.80 13.78 1.56
CA SER A 88 -26.07 13.89 0.29
C SER A 88 -24.56 14.10 0.43
N ILE A 89 -24.06 14.25 1.66
CA ILE A 89 -22.62 14.30 1.92
C ILE A 89 -22.06 12.87 1.89
N ASN A 90 -21.29 12.56 0.85
CA ASN A 90 -20.62 11.26 0.74
C ASN A 90 -19.29 11.31 1.47
N GLU A 91 -19.16 10.54 2.55
CA GLU A 91 -17.91 10.35 3.28
C GLU A 91 -17.26 9.02 2.90
N THR A 92 -15.96 9.00 2.66
CA THR A 92 -15.22 7.79 2.32
C THR A 92 -13.85 7.81 2.99
N ILE A 93 -13.51 6.73 3.69
CA ILE A 93 -12.17 6.53 4.25
C ILE A 93 -11.22 6.18 3.10
N LEU A 94 -10.11 6.91 3.01
CA LEU A 94 -9.06 6.67 2.04
C LEU A 94 -8.19 5.49 2.46
N HIS A 95 -7.71 4.75 1.47
CA HIS A 95 -6.71 3.72 1.65
C HIS A 95 -5.33 4.35 1.92
N ASP A 96 -4.48 3.65 2.69
CA ASP A 96 -3.19 4.16 3.16
C ASP A 96 -2.27 4.64 2.02
N LYS A 97 -2.35 3.96 0.85
CA LYS A 97 -1.55 4.24 -0.37
C LYS A 97 -2.16 5.30 -1.28
N GLU A 98 -3.39 5.74 -1.05
CA GLU A 98 -4.02 6.77 -1.88
C GLU A 98 -3.36 8.13 -1.65
N CYS A 99 -3.35 8.98 -2.69
CA CYS A 99 -2.67 10.27 -2.67
C CYS A 99 -3.70 11.42 -2.60
N PRO A 100 -3.91 12.06 -1.45
CA PRO A 100 -5.03 12.99 -1.24
C PRO A 100 -4.99 14.21 -2.16
N LEU A 101 -3.80 14.77 -2.42
CA LEU A 101 -3.66 15.90 -3.35
C LEU A 101 -4.01 15.50 -4.79
N ASN A 102 -3.62 14.30 -5.22
CA ASN A 102 -3.96 13.79 -6.55
C ASN A 102 -5.48 13.62 -6.70
N ILE A 103 -6.14 13.06 -5.68
CA ILE A 103 -7.61 12.93 -5.62
C ILE A 103 -8.27 14.31 -5.71
N TYR A 104 -7.81 15.27 -4.90
CA TYR A 104 -8.32 16.64 -4.90
C TYR A 104 -8.25 17.28 -6.30
N LEU A 105 -7.09 17.18 -6.96
CA LEU A 105 -6.88 17.78 -8.28
C LEU A 105 -7.75 17.12 -9.35
N ASN A 106 -7.87 15.79 -9.34
CA ASN A 106 -8.70 15.06 -10.30
C ASN A 106 -10.19 15.36 -10.11
N TYR A 107 -10.64 15.51 -8.86
CA TYR A 107 -12.04 15.82 -8.56
C TYR A 107 -12.40 17.24 -8.98
N THR A 108 -11.56 18.23 -8.63
CA THR A 108 -11.83 19.65 -8.95
C THR A 108 -11.85 19.92 -10.44
N GLN A 109 -11.08 19.20 -11.26
CA GLN A 109 -11.13 19.30 -12.72
C GLN A 109 -12.47 18.89 -13.32
N LYS A 110 -13.24 18.02 -12.64
CA LYS A 110 -14.54 17.53 -13.13
C LYS A 110 -15.72 18.43 -12.75
N ASN A 111 -15.50 19.51 -11.99
CA ASN A 111 -16.54 20.43 -11.51
C ASN A 111 -17.72 19.75 -10.78
N GLN A 112 -17.46 18.64 -10.08
CA GLN A 112 -18.51 17.78 -9.50
C GLN A 112 -19.03 18.23 -8.11
N GLY A 113 -18.54 19.36 -7.58
CA GLY A 113 -18.88 19.84 -6.24
C GLY A 113 -17.63 20.30 -5.48
N SER A 114 -17.71 20.30 -4.15
CA SER A 114 -16.57 20.59 -3.27
C SER A 114 -16.08 19.30 -2.61
N ILE A 115 -14.76 19.14 -2.51
CA ILE A 115 -14.14 18.01 -1.81
C ILE A 115 -13.36 18.53 -0.60
N VAL A 116 -13.53 17.87 0.54
CA VAL A 116 -12.89 18.20 1.82
C VAL A 116 -12.23 16.96 2.39
N PHE A 117 -11.07 17.11 3.02
CA PHE A 117 -10.39 16.02 3.71
C PHE A 117 -10.37 16.28 5.21
N LYS A 118 -10.76 15.28 6.00
CA LYS A 118 -10.70 15.30 7.47
C LYS A 118 -9.96 14.08 8.00
N MET A 119 -9.27 14.23 9.12
CA MET A 119 -8.71 13.11 9.85
C MET A 119 -9.65 12.75 11.00
N ILE A 120 -9.87 11.45 11.18
CA ILE A 120 -10.68 10.90 12.27
C ILE A 120 -9.91 9.77 12.95
N LYS A 121 -10.31 9.41 14.17
CA LYS A 121 -9.98 8.09 14.71
C LYS A 121 -10.66 7.05 13.84
N CYS A 122 -9.89 6.06 13.40
CA CYS A 122 -10.40 5.07 12.48
C CYS A 122 -11.44 4.19 13.18
N PRO A 123 -12.62 3.94 12.58
CA PRO A 123 -13.60 3.02 13.14
C PRO A 123 -13.02 1.62 13.33
N LEU A 124 -13.34 0.95 14.44
CA LEU A 124 -12.84 -0.40 14.75
C LEU A 124 -13.10 -1.41 13.63
N ALA A 125 -14.30 -1.39 13.06
CA ALA A 125 -14.67 -2.25 11.94
C ALA A 125 -13.76 -2.05 10.69
N PHE A 126 -13.25 -0.84 10.48
CA PHE A 126 -12.33 -0.56 9.37
C PHE A 126 -10.91 -1.05 9.66
N LEU A 127 -10.47 -1.03 10.93
CA LEU A 127 -9.16 -1.55 11.32
C LEU A 127 -9.04 -3.05 10.98
N GLU A 128 -10.06 -3.84 11.30
CA GLU A 128 -10.11 -5.28 10.99
C GLU A 128 -10.05 -5.53 9.47
N ILE A 129 -10.82 -4.75 8.70
CA ILE A 129 -10.82 -4.85 7.23
C ILE A 129 -9.43 -4.51 6.67
N ARG A 130 -8.81 -3.44 7.17
CA ARG A 130 -7.49 -3.00 6.72
C ARG A 130 -6.41 -4.04 7.03
N GLU A 131 -6.45 -4.67 8.20
CA GLU A 131 -5.54 -5.78 8.53
C GLU A 131 -5.71 -6.96 7.58
N ARG A 132 -6.96 -7.34 7.29
CA ARG A 132 -7.25 -8.41 6.33
C ARG A 132 -6.75 -8.09 4.92
N LEU A 133 -6.93 -6.85 4.45
CA LEU A 133 -6.43 -6.42 3.14
C LEU A 133 -4.90 -6.43 3.09
N GLN A 134 -4.22 -5.98 4.16
CA GLN A 134 -2.75 -6.07 4.25
C GLN A 134 -2.28 -7.53 4.22
N ALA A 135 -2.94 -8.43 4.97
CA ALA A 135 -2.59 -9.85 4.96
C ALA A 135 -2.78 -10.48 3.57
N GLN A 136 -3.83 -10.09 2.83
CA GLN A 136 -4.06 -10.53 1.45
C GLN A 136 -3.00 -9.97 0.48
N GLU A 137 -2.66 -8.69 0.57
CA GLU A 137 -1.59 -8.09 -0.24
C GLU A 137 -0.23 -8.75 0.00
N LEU A 138 0.05 -9.12 1.26
CA LEU A 138 1.27 -9.84 1.63
C LEU A 138 1.24 -11.28 1.09
N ALA A 139 0.10 -11.96 1.14
CA ALA A 139 -0.07 -13.30 0.58
C ALA A 139 0.09 -13.31 -0.96
N LEU A 140 -0.33 -12.25 -1.66
CA LEU A 140 -0.14 -12.08 -3.09
C LEU A 140 1.30 -11.66 -3.47
N ASN A 141 2.05 -11.06 -2.55
CA ASN A 141 3.47 -10.72 -2.71
C ASN A 141 4.41 -11.83 -2.23
N ILE A 142 3.90 -13.00 -1.81
CA ILE A 142 4.72 -14.20 -1.74
C ILE A 142 5.21 -14.43 -3.18
N PRO A 143 6.53 -14.44 -3.44
CA PRO A 143 7.03 -14.79 -4.77
C PRO A 143 6.37 -16.10 -5.14
N GLN A 144 5.55 -16.11 -6.19
CA GLN A 144 5.03 -17.36 -6.70
C GLN A 144 6.25 -18.24 -6.90
N LEU A 145 6.28 -19.36 -6.19
CA LEU A 145 7.35 -20.30 -6.32
C LEU A 145 7.43 -20.59 -7.82
N PRO A 146 8.56 -20.29 -8.51
CA PRO A 146 8.56 -20.23 -9.96
C PRO A 146 7.97 -21.52 -10.50
N SER A 147 7.05 -21.37 -11.45
CA SER A 147 6.39 -22.52 -12.06
C SER A 147 7.45 -23.51 -12.53
N ILE A 148 7.12 -24.80 -12.59
CA ILE A 148 8.08 -25.81 -13.04
C ILE A 148 8.65 -25.40 -14.42
N GLN A 149 7.85 -24.79 -15.30
CA GLN A 149 8.32 -24.16 -16.54
C GLN A 149 9.39 -23.08 -16.32
N ASP A 150 9.19 -22.13 -15.40
CA ASP A 150 10.16 -21.05 -15.12
C ASP A 150 11.46 -21.58 -14.49
N ARG A 151 11.40 -22.71 -13.76
CA ARG A 151 12.58 -23.40 -13.25
C ARG A 151 13.32 -24.20 -14.33
N ILE A 152 12.59 -24.74 -15.32
CA ILE A 152 13.16 -25.45 -16.48
C ILE A 152 13.90 -24.46 -17.40
N ILE A 153 13.33 -23.27 -17.60
CA ILE A 153 13.86 -22.26 -18.54
C ILE A 153 15.17 -21.64 -18.04
N ASN A 154 15.34 -21.48 -16.73
CA ASN A 154 16.47 -20.71 -16.19
C ASN A 154 17.75 -21.52 -15.93
N ASP A 155 17.70 -22.85 -15.87
CA ASP A 155 18.88 -23.65 -15.49
C ASP A 155 19.35 -24.68 -16.53
N HIS A 156 18.58 -25.00 -17.59
CA HIS A 156 18.95 -26.00 -18.63
C HIS A 156 19.49 -27.36 -18.12
N LEU A 157 19.40 -27.65 -16.82
CA LEU A 157 19.91 -28.86 -16.21
C LEU A 157 18.88 -29.98 -16.35
N PRO A 158 19.31 -31.24 -16.60
CA PRO A 158 18.42 -32.38 -16.54
C PRO A 158 17.82 -32.53 -15.14
N MET A 159 16.55 -32.93 -15.05
CA MET A 159 15.84 -33.07 -13.77
C MET A 159 14.93 -34.30 -13.75
N PHE A 160 14.73 -34.88 -12.57
CA PHE A 160 13.66 -35.83 -12.30
C PHE A 160 12.47 -35.13 -11.64
N ILE A 161 11.26 -35.52 -12.03
CA ILE A 161 10.02 -34.98 -11.48
C ILE A 161 9.20 -36.15 -10.96
N GLU A 162 8.71 -36.03 -9.74
CA GLU A 162 7.79 -37.00 -9.16
C GLU A 162 6.44 -36.96 -9.88
N ILE A 163 5.95 -38.12 -10.30
CA ILE A 163 4.67 -38.29 -10.98
C ILE A 163 3.79 -39.25 -10.16
N ASN A 164 2.48 -39.14 -10.31
CA ASN A 164 1.56 -40.12 -9.72
C ASN A 164 1.77 -41.50 -10.36
N PRO A 165 1.42 -42.59 -9.65
CA PRO A 165 1.44 -43.95 -10.20
C PRO A 165 0.64 -44.07 -11.51
N ASP A 166 -0.43 -43.27 -11.63
CA ASP A 166 -1.31 -43.20 -12.80
C ASP A 166 -0.76 -42.30 -13.92
N ASN A 167 0.53 -41.96 -13.90
CA ASN A 167 1.21 -41.03 -14.82
C ASN A 167 0.61 -39.60 -14.90
N THR A 168 -0.19 -39.19 -13.92
CA THR A 168 -0.71 -37.83 -13.83
C THR A 168 0.23 -36.90 -13.07
N ASN A 169 0.18 -35.60 -13.37
CA ASN A 169 1.00 -34.60 -12.70
C ASN A 169 0.49 -34.35 -11.27
N LEU A 170 1.42 -34.24 -10.31
CA LEU A 170 1.10 -33.80 -8.96
C LEU A 170 0.82 -32.29 -8.92
N ILE A 171 -0.02 -31.87 -7.97
CA ILE A 171 -0.26 -30.45 -7.68
C ILE A 171 1.00 -29.79 -7.08
N ALA A 172 1.85 -30.58 -6.42
CA ALA A 172 3.14 -30.15 -5.87
C ALA A 172 4.18 -31.30 -5.94
N PRO A 173 4.73 -31.61 -7.14
CA PRO A 173 5.70 -32.69 -7.30
C PRO A 173 7.05 -32.32 -6.69
N ARG A 174 7.78 -33.32 -6.18
CA ARG A 174 9.21 -33.14 -5.89
C ARG A 174 10.00 -33.09 -7.19
N VAL A 175 10.91 -32.13 -7.28
CA VAL A 175 11.82 -31.94 -8.41
C VAL A 175 13.24 -32.15 -7.92
N PHE A 176 13.98 -33.03 -8.59
CA PHE A 176 15.37 -33.34 -8.29
C PHE A 176 16.23 -32.93 -9.48
N LYS A 177 17.09 -31.93 -9.28
CA LYS A 177 18.02 -31.45 -10.32
C LYS A 177 19.23 -32.38 -10.40
N VAL A 178 19.65 -32.70 -11.62
CA VAL A 178 20.86 -33.49 -11.89
C VAL A 178 21.91 -32.51 -12.42
N TYR A 179 22.94 -32.28 -11.61
CA TYR A 179 24.09 -31.49 -11.99
C TYR A 179 25.06 -32.30 -12.85
N PRO A 180 25.85 -31.67 -13.74
CA PRO A 180 26.67 -32.38 -14.74
C PRO A 180 27.81 -33.21 -14.14
N ASP A 181 28.18 -32.92 -12.90
CA ASP A 181 29.16 -33.63 -12.08
C ASP A 181 28.61 -34.92 -11.45
N ILE A 182 27.29 -35.13 -11.51
CA ILE A 182 26.64 -36.32 -10.98
C ILE A 182 26.65 -37.42 -12.03
N THR A 183 27.28 -38.55 -11.71
CA THR A 183 27.33 -39.71 -12.61
C THR A 183 26.41 -40.84 -12.17
N HIS A 184 25.98 -40.83 -10.90
CA HIS A 184 25.18 -41.91 -10.31
C HIS A 184 24.05 -41.36 -9.45
N VAL A 185 22.82 -41.83 -9.69
CA VAL A 185 21.64 -41.53 -8.88
C VAL A 185 21.08 -42.85 -8.34
N GLY A 186 20.97 -42.96 -7.02
CA GLY A 186 20.54 -44.19 -6.36
C GLY A 186 19.73 -43.94 -5.09
N ARG A 187 19.03 -44.97 -4.63
CA ARG A 187 18.27 -44.96 -3.37
C ARG A 187 19.04 -45.77 -2.33
N ASP A 188 19.51 -45.13 -1.27
CA ASP A 188 20.06 -45.85 -0.13
C ASP A 188 18.92 -46.39 0.74
N THR A 189 18.84 -47.72 0.88
CA THR A 189 17.85 -48.38 1.72
C THR A 189 18.15 -48.23 3.21
N LYS A 190 19.32 -47.73 3.61
CA LYS A 190 19.74 -47.53 5.00
C LYS A 190 19.52 -46.11 5.54
N ALA A 191 19.21 -45.12 4.69
CA ALA A 191 19.19 -43.70 5.07
C ALA A 191 17.83 -43.15 5.55
N GLY A 192 16.80 -44.00 5.68
CA GLY A 192 15.45 -43.56 6.03
C GLY A 192 14.72 -42.86 4.87
N ILE A 193 13.40 -42.80 4.95
CA ILE A 193 12.54 -42.29 3.88
C ILE A 193 12.89 -40.82 3.59
N GLY A 194 13.38 -40.55 2.37
CA GLY A 194 13.51 -39.19 1.84
C GLY A 194 14.91 -38.62 1.70
N ARG A 195 15.98 -39.40 1.91
CA ARG A 195 17.35 -38.95 1.62
C ARG A 195 17.91 -39.69 0.40
N GLN A 196 18.07 -38.96 -0.70
CA GLN A 196 18.84 -39.38 -1.87
C GLN A 196 20.22 -38.75 -1.79
N TYR A 197 21.25 -39.48 -2.19
CA TYR A 197 22.61 -38.94 -2.34
C TYR A 197 22.85 -38.60 -3.81
N PHE A 198 23.47 -37.45 -4.03
CA PHE A 198 23.97 -37.02 -5.31
C PHE A 198 25.50 -37.15 -5.24
N PHE A 199 26.07 -38.04 -6.04
CA PHE A 199 27.52 -38.25 -6.19
C PHE A 199 27.95 -38.05 -7.64
#